data_AF-A0A4E0R7B5-F1
#
_entry.id   AF-A0A4E0R7B5-F1
#
_cell.length_a   1.000
_cell.length_b   1.000
_cell.length_c   1.000
_cell.angle_alpha   90.00
_cell.angle_beta   90.00
_cell.angle_gamma   90.00
#
_symmetry.space_group_name_H-M   'P 1'
#
loop_
_entity.id
_entity.type
_entity.pdbx_description
1 polymer ?
#
loop_
_entity_poly.entity_id
_entity_poly.type
_entity_poly.pdbx_seq_one_letter_code
_entity_poly.pdbx_strand_id
1 'polypeptide(L)'
;MLIILTKTVKQGVYKIKSLLNQLYQLYLKEGVDMPYTFEDFHREYTMPFIESLPTELRLKGIPPDERLKGLAANEVFKQYSLSEIEAYLLKC
;
A
#
# COMPACT_ATOMS: atom_id res chain seq x y z
N MET A 1 -36.47 -12.55 13.55
CA MET A 1 -36.44 -11.45 12.56
C MET A 1 -35.02 -11.10 12.10
N LEU A 2 -34.06 -10.91 13.02
CA LEU A 2 -32.68 -10.52 12.69
C LEU A 2 -31.88 -11.53 11.83
N ILE A 3 -32.09 -12.84 12.00
CA ILE A 3 -31.38 -13.91 11.26
C ILE A 3 -31.84 -14.01 9.78
N ILE A 4 -33.10 -13.66 9.50
CA ILE A 4 -33.66 -13.72 8.14
C ILE A 4 -33.10 -12.57 7.31
N LEU A 5 -33.01 -11.37 7.90
CA LEU A 5 -32.42 -10.18 7.28
C LEU A 5 -30.94 -10.37 6.92
N THR A 6 -30.15 -11.03 7.78
CA THR A 6 -28.73 -11.29 7.47
C THR A 6 -28.55 -12.35 6.37
N LYS A 7 -29.45 -13.33 6.26
CA LYS A 7 -29.44 -14.31 5.16
C LYS A 7 -29.82 -13.69 3.82
N THR A 8 -30.86 -12.85 3.76
CA THR A 8 -31.26 -12.18 2.53
C THR A 8 -30.21 -11.17 2.04
N VAL A 9 -29.57 -10.44 2.96
CA VAL A 9 -28.43 -9.55 2.62
C VAL A 9 -27.25 -10.36 2.08
N LYS A 10 -26.86 -11.47 2.74
CA LYS A 10 -25.78 -12.34 2.26
C LYS A 10 -26.09 -12.96 0.89
N GLN A 11 -27.34 -13.38 0.66
CA GLN A 11 -27.79 -13.93 -0.62
C GLN A 11 -27.73 -12.87 -1.74
N GLY A 12 -28.12 -11.63 -1.43
CA GLY A 12 -28.01 -10.49 -2.35
C GLY A 12 -26.56 -10.22 -2.75
N VAL A 13 -25.64 -10.17 -1.78
CA VAL A 13 -24.20 -9.96 -2.04
C VAL A 13 -23.61 -11.09 -2.90
N TYR A 14 -23.97 -12.34 -2.63
CA TYR A 14 -23.52 -13.49 -3.44
C TYR A 14 -23.98 -13.39 -4.90
N LYS A 15 -25.24 -12.97 -5.11
CA LYS A 15 -25.81 -12.81 -6.46
C LYS A 15 -25.09 -11.71 -7.26
N ILE A 16 -24.75 -10.58 -6.61
CA ILE A 16 -24.01 -9.49 -7.26
C ILE A 16 -22.60 -9.94 -7.67
N LYS A 17 -21.89 -10.67 -6.79
CA LYS A 17 -20.56 -11.22 -7.12
C LYS A 17 -20.60 -12.17 -8.30
N SER A 18 -21.60 -13.06 -8.33
CA SER A 18 -21.79 -13.99 -9.44
C SER A 18 -22.04 -13.27 -10.77
N LEU A 19 -22.93 -12.26 -10.77
CA LEU A 19 -23.22 -11.47 -11.96
C LEU A 19 -21.99 -10.70 -12.45
N LEU A 20 -21.26 -10.04 -11.53
CA LEU A 20 -20.06 -9.30 -11.87
C LEU A 20 -18.99 -10.19 -12.51
N ASN A 21 -18.79 -11.40 -11.97
CA ASN A 21 -17.86 -12.36 -12.54
C ASN A 21 -18.29 -12.81 -13.95
N GLN A 22 -19.58 -13.07 -14.16
CA GLN A 22 -20.10 -13.42 -15.49
C GLN A 22 -19.87 -12.30 -16.52
N LEU A 23 -20.15 -11.06 -16.15
CA LEU A 23 -19.89 -9.90 -17.00
C LEU A 23 -18.41 -9.73 -17.32
N TYR A 24 -17.53 -9.94 -16.33
CA TYR A 24 -16.08 -9.89 -16.54
C TYR A 24 -15.59 -10.96 -17.52
N GLN A 25 -16.09 -12.20 -17.42
CA GLN A 25 -15.74 -13.26 -18.37
C GLN A 25 -16.19 -12.96 -19.81
N LEU A 26 -17.37 -12.34 -19.97
CA LEU A 26 -17.85 -11.90 -21.28
C LEU A 26 -16.94 -10.80 -21.85
N TYR A 27 -16.57 -9.82 -21.02
CA TYR A 27 -15.67 -8.74 -21.42
C TYR A 27 -14.31 -9.27 -21.93
N LEU A 28 -13.71 -10.24 -21.21
CA LEU A 28 -12.47 -10.90 -21.65
C LEU A 28 -12.64 -11.64 -22.99
N LYS A 29 -13.81 -12.23 -23.23
CA LYS A 29 -14.09 -12.98 -24.46
C LYS A 29 -14.24 -12.07 -25.69
N GLU A 30 -14.78 -10.87 -25.51
CA GLU A 30 -14.91 -9.88 -26.58
C GLU A 30 -13.54 -9.30 -27.01
N GLY A 31 -12.47 -9.58 -26.27
CA GLY A 31 -11.10 -9.16 -26.62
C GLY A 31 -10.91 -7.65 -26.60
N VAL A 32 -11.79 -6.93 -25.89
CA VAL A 32 -11.71 -5.48 -25.72
C VAL A 32 -10.57 -5.18 -24.75
N ASP A 33 -9.65 -4.33 -25.19
CA ASP A 33 -8.58 -3.84 -24.33
C ASP A 33 -9.16 -2.96 -23.22
N MET A 34 -8.77 -3.25 -21.97
CA MET A 34 -9.31 -2.54 -20.81
C MET A 34 -8.57 -1.21 -20.64
N PRO A 35 -9.23 -0.06 -20.82
CA PRO A 35 -8.56 1.23 -20.72
C PRO A 35 -8.16 1.57 -19.28
N TYR A 36 -8.67 0.83 -18.29
CA TYR A 36 -8.35 1.00 -16.87
C TYR A 36 -8.03 -0.35 -16.23
N THR A 37 -6.75 -0.55 -15.91
CA THR A 37 -6.21 -1.83 -15.43
C THR A 37 -6.31 -1.96 -13.92
N PHE A 38 -6.08 -3.18 -13.42
CA PHE A 38 -5.99 -3.40 -11.98
C PHE A 38 -4.79 -2.64 -11.38
N GLU A 39 -3.71 -2.51 -12.15
CA GLU A 39 -2.53 -1.71 -11.81
C GLU A 39 -2.87 -0.22 -11.70
N ASP A 40 -3.73 0.30 -12.58
CA ASP A 40 -4.22 1.68 -12.50
C ASP A 40 -5.03 1.92 -11.23
N PHE A 41 -5.95 0.99 -10.93
CA PHE A 41 -6.70 1.00 -9.67
C PHE A 41 -5.78 0.95 -8.45
N HIS A 42 -4.82 0.04 -8.44
CA HIS A 42 -3.88 -0.13 -7.34
C HIS A 42 -3.04 1.14 -7.16
N ARG A 43 -2.59 1.79 -8.24
CA ARG A 43 -1.85 3.04 -8.15
C ARG A 43 -2.69 4.14 -7.50
N GLU A 44 -3.92 4.34 -7.98
CA GLU A 44 -4.79 5.43 -7.52
C GLU A 44 -5.35 5.20 -6.11
N TYR A 45 -5.64 3.95 -5.76
CA TYR A 45 -6.20 3.60 -4.46
C TYR A 45 -5.13 3.45 -3.38
N THR A 46 -3.96 2.90 -3.71
CA THR A 46 -2.94 2.56 -2.69
C THR A 46 -1.99 3.71 -2.38
N MET A 47 -1.74 4.64 -3.32
CA MET A 47 -0.84 5.77 -3.05
C MET A 47 -1.31 6.70 -1.93
N PRO A 48 -2.58 7.17 -1.89
CA PRO A 48 -3.07 8.00 -0.78
C PRO A 48 -3.04 7.26 0.56
N PHE A 49 -3.25 5.94 0.53
CA PHE A 49 -3.24 5.12 1.73
C PHE A 49 -1.83 5.05 2.35
N ILE A 50 -0.78 4.87 1.55
CA ILE A 50 0.61 4.81 2.05
C ILE A 50 1.00 6.12 2.74
N GLU A 51 0.58 7.27 2.20
CA GLU A 51 0.84 8.59 2.81
C GLU A 51 0.09 8.77 4.14
N SER A 52 -1.08 8.16 4.28
CA SER A 52 -1.86 8.19 5.52
C SER A 52 -1.29 7.32 6.65
N LEU A 53 -0.38 6.39 6.33
CA LEU A 53 0.21 5.49 7.33
C LEU A 53 1.27 6.23 8.17
N PRO A 54 1.30 5.99 9.50
CA PRO A 54 2.41 6.39 10.35
C PRO A 54 3.76 5.92 9.82
N THR A 55 4.80 6.74 10.00
CA THR A 55 6.16 6.48 9.51
C THR A 55 6.70 5.13 9.99
N GLU A 56 6.38 4.73 11.22
CA GLU A 56 6.82 3.47 11.83
C GLU A 56 6.27 2.26 11.07
N LEU A 57 5.01 2.35 10.60
CA LEU A 57 4.39 1.30 9.80
C LEU A 57 4.95 1.28 8.38
N ARG A 58 5.24 2.44 7.80
CA ARG A 58 5.86 2.55 6.48
C ARG A 58 7.27 1.95 6.44
N LEU A 59 8.04 2.11 7.53
CA LEU A 59 9.41 1.60 7.64
C LEU A 59 9.50 0.18 8.23
N LYS A 60 8.37 -0.43 8.58
CA LYS A 60 8.32 -1.76 9.19
C LYS A 60 8.84 -2.81 8.21
N GLY A 61 9.82 -3.60 8.64
CA GLY A 61 10.43 -4.65 7.82
C GLY A 61 11.56 -4.17 6.90
N ILE A 62 11.78 -2.85 6.77
CA ILE A 62 12.94 -2.29 6.05
C ILE A 62 14.11 -2.19 7.03
N PRO A 63 15.26 -2.83 6.77
CA PRO A 63 16.42 -2.75 7.65
C PRO A 63 17.06 -1.34 7.59
N PRO A 64 17.77 -0.89 8.65
CA PRO A 64 18.24 0.49 8.76
C PRO A 64 19.13 0.99 7.60
N ASP A 65 19.98 0.11 7.07
CA ASP A 65 20.87 0.37 5.94
C ASP A 65 20.11 0.62 4.62
N GLU A 66 19.01 -0.10 4.39
CA GLU A 66 18.15 0.13 3.23
C GLU A 66 17.35 1.45 3.33
N ARG A 67 17.00 1.89 4.55
CA ARG A 67 16.27 3.15 4.76
C ARG A 67 17.06 4.38 4.34
N LEU A 68 18.39 4.30 4.40
CA LEU A 68 19.31 5.40 4.06
C LEU A 68 19.78 5.33 2.60
N LYS A 69 19.36 4.30 1.85
CA LYS A 69 19.80 4.09 0.46
C LYS A 69 19.29 5.24 -0.43
N GLY A 70 20.21 5.83 -1.19
CA GLY A 70 19.91 6.96 -2.08
C GLY A 70 20.03 8.34 -1.43
N LEU A 71 20.27 8.43 -0.12
CA LEU A 71 20.64 9.67 0.54
C LEU A 71 22.15 9.88 0.50
N ALA A 72 22.57 11.13 0.30
CA ALA A 72 23.98 11.49 0.44
C ALA A 72 24.37 11.54 1.92
N ALA A 73 25.63 11.22 2.23
CA ALA A 73 26.11 11.16 3.62
C ALA A 73 25.86 12.48 4.39
N ASN A 74 26.08 13.63 3.74
CA ASN A 74 25.82 14.94 4.34
C ASN A 74 24.34 15.17 4.69
N GLU A 75 23.39 14.58 3.96
CA GLU A 75 21.96 14.68 4.28
C GLU A 75 21.62 13.87 5.52
N VAL A 76 22.23 12.69 5.68
CA VAL A 76 22.07 11.85 6.87
C VAL A 76 22.70 12.53 8.09
N PHE A 77 23.85 13.17 7.94
CA PHE A 77 24.55 13.81 9.07
C PHE A 77 23.89 15.09 9.58
N LYS A 78 23.04 15.76 8.78
CA LYS A 78 22.34 17.00 9.19
C LYS A 78 21.50 16.87 10.46
N GLN A 79 21.05 15.66 10.79
CA GLN A 79 20.23 15.42 11.98
C GLN A 79 21.04 15.36 13.28
N TYR A 80 22.37 15.23 13.20
CA TYR A 80 23.25 15.12 14.36
C TYR A 80 23.96 16.46 14.60
N SER A 81 24.15 16.80 15.87
CA SER A 81 25.01 17.90 16.28
C SER A 81 26.49 17.53 16.14
N LEU A 82 27.36 18.54 16.01
CA LEU A 82 28.81 18.32 15.93
C LEU A 82 29.34 17.60 17.17
N SER A 83 28.84 17.94 18.35
CA SER A 83 29.21 17.29 19.63
C SER A 83 28.89 15.79 19.64
N GLU A 84 27.73 15.38 19.11
CA GLU A 84 27.36 13.96 19.02
C GLU A 84 28.29 13.18 18.07
N ILE A 85 28.66 13.81 16.94
CA ILE A 85 29.59 13.21 15.97
C ILE A 85 30.99 13.06 16.58
N GLU A 86 31.50 14.11 17.23
CA GLU A 86 32.80 14.10 17.91
C GLU A 86 32.84 13.03 19.02
N ALA A 87 31.79 12.94 19.85
CA ALA A 87 31.69 11.94 20.89
C ALA A 87 31.71 10.51 20.35
N TYR A 88 31.09 10.27 19.19
CA TYR A 88 31.15 8.97 18.52
C TYR A 88 32.56 8.66 18.03
N LEU A 89 33.24 9.62 17.39
CA LEU A 89 34.60 9.44 16.88
C LEU A 89 35.62 9.19 18.00
N LEU A 90 35.44 9.80 19.18
CA LEU A 90 36.28 9.57 20.36
C LEU A 90 36.10 8.19 20.99
N LYS A 91 34.99 7.51 20.69
CA LYS A 91 34.66 6.18 21.22
C LYS A 91 35.26 5.05 20.37
N CYS A 92 35.68 5.34 19.14
CA CYS A 92 36.32 4.43 18.20
C CYS A 92 37.85 4.47 18.34
#